data_AF-A0A2G2VUC1-F1
#
_entry.id   AF-A0A2G2VUC1-F1
#
_cell.length_a   1.000
_cell.length_b   1.000
_cell.length_c   1.000
_cell.angle_alpha   90.00
_cell.angle_beta   90.00
_cell.angle_gamma   90.00
#
_symmetry.space_group_name_H-M   'P 1'
#
loop_
_entity.id
_entity.type
_entity.pdbx_description
1 polymer ?
#
loop_
_entity_poly.entity_id
_entity_poly.type
_entity_poly.pdbx_seq_one_letter_code
_entity_poly.pdbx_strand_id
1 'polypeptide(L)'
;MRNLQGFGGYKSVLYNDLCMFPDVNLPPGFRMPKFEKYNGHDDPVAHLRHYYNHLRGAGGKEELLMAYFSESILGLASKWFVD
;
A
#
# COMPACT_ATOMS: atom_id res chain seq x y z
N MET A 1 -25.97 -9.14 6.63
CA MET A 1 -25.74 -8.06 5.64
C MET A 1 -25.49 -6.76 6.38
N ARG A 2 -24.33 -6.13 6.23
CA ARG A 2 -24.11 -4.77 6.73
C ARG A 2 -23.83 -3.87 5.53
N ASN A 3 -24.71 -2.90 5.38
CA ASN A 3 -24.77 -1.95 4.28
C ASN A 3 -23.56 -1.00 4.31
N LEU A 4 -22.90 -0.84 3.17
CA LEU A 4 -21.95 0.24 2.91
C LEU A 4 -22.76 1.49 2.53
N GLN A 5 -23.22 2.22 3.54
CA GLN A 5 -23.77 3.56 3.32
C GLN A 5 -22.61 4.54 3.27
N GLY A 6 -22.51 5.23 2.13
CA GLY A 6 -21.35 6.03 1.75
C GLY A 6 -20.99 7.12 2.76
N PHE A 7 -19.70 7.40 2.85
CA PHE A 7 -19.19 8.61 3.45
C PHE A 7 -18.50 9.44 2.39
N GLY A 8 -19.12 10.58 2.09
CA GLY A 8 -18.48 11.68 1.38
C GLY A 8 -17.32 12.25 2.20
N GLY A 9 -16.37 12.84 1.46
CA GLY A 9 -15.19 13.50 1.99
C GLY A 9 -14.00 12.56 2.05
N TYR A 10 -13.19 12.54 0.99
CA TYR A 10 -11.82 12.01 1.07
C TYR A 10 -11.03 12.90 2.05
N LYS A 11 -11.11 12.61 3.36
CA LYS A 11 -10.05 12.97 4.29
C LYS A 11 -8.84 12.16 3.85
N SER A 12 -7.82 12.81 3.31
CA SER A 12 -6.55 12.14 3.06
C SER A 12 -6.04 11.62 4.40
N VAL A 13 -6.07 10.31 4.58
CA VAL A 13 -5.42 9.67 5.72
C VAL A 13 -3.92 9.94 5.56
N LEU A 14 -3.27 10.50 6.59
CA LEU A 14 -1.87 10.87 6.50
C LEU A 14 -1.02 9.60 6.55
N TYR A 15 0.14 9.62 5.89
CA TYR A 15 1.11 8.52 5.91
C TYR A 15 1.40 8.03 7.34
N ASN A 16 1.57 8.96 8.27
CA ASN A 16 1.82 8.69 9.69
C ASN A 16 0.66 7.97 10.40
N ASP A 17 -0.56 8.06 9.88
CA ASP A 17 -1.74 7.41 10.46
C ASP A 17 -1.90 5.95 10.00
N LEU A 18 -1.24 5.56 8.89
CA LEU A 18 -1.33 4.21 8.29
C LEU A 18 -0.03 3.41 8.34
N CYS A 19 1.12 4.09 8.45
CA CYS A 19 2.40 3.42 8.39
C CYS A 19 2.72 2.71 9.71
N MET A 20 2.95 1.40 9.65
CA MET A 20 3.52 0.62 10.75
C MET A 20 4.97 1.00 11.09
N PHE A 21 5.61 1.84 10.28
CA PHE A 21 7.01 2.27 10.40
C PHE A 21 7.13 3.81 10.37
N PRO A 22 6.75 4.51 11.45
CA PRO A 22 6.75 5.98 11.51
C PRO A 22 8.15 6.60 11.35
N ASP A 23 9.22 5.83 11.52
CA ASP A 23 10.62 6.30 11.42
C ASP A 23 11.17 6.35 9.98
N VAL A 24 10.38 5.92 8.99
CA VAL A 24 10.81 5.93 7.59
C VAL A 24 10.70 7.36 7.03
N ASN A 25 11.86 8.02 6.96
CA ASN A 25 11.98 9.36 6.39
C ASN A 25 11.89 9.33 4.86
N LEU A 26 10.82 9.92 4.33
CA LEU A 26 10.64 10.07 2.89
C LEU A 26 11.54 11.18 2.33
N PRO A 27 12.16 10.98 1.17
CA PRO A 27 12.85 12.05 0.47
C PRO A 27 11.89 13.23 0.19
N PRO A 28 12.35 14.49 0.28
CA PRO A 28 11.55 15.64 -0.12
C PRO A 28 11.06 15.49 -1.56
N GLY A 29 9.75 15.61 -1.78
CA GLY A 29 9.13 15.45 -3.10
C GLY A 29 8.80 14.01 -3.50
N PHE A 30 9.00 13.03 -2.62
CA PHE A 30 8.51 11.67 -2.84
C PHE A 30 7.00 11.68 -3.06
N ARG A 31 6.57 11.10 -4.18
CA ARG A 31 5.16 10.87 -4.48
C ARG A 31 4.90 9.39 -4.36
N MET A 32 3.82 9.04 -3.67
CA MET A 32 3.36 7.66 -3.59
C MET A 32 3.18 7.10 -5.02
N PRO A 33 3.86 5.99 -5.37
CA PRO A 33 3.61 5.31 -6.64
C PRO A 33 2.19 4.74 -6.65
N LYS A 34 1.58 4.65 -7.84
CA LYS A 34 0.29 3.97 -7.99
C LYS A 34 0.57 2.49 -8.19
N PHE A 35 0.11 1.67 -7.25
CA PHE A 35 0.22 0.22 -7.35
C PHE A 35 -1.02 -0.39 -8.01
N GLU A 36 -0.81 -1.40 -8.83
CA GLU A 36 -1.85 -2.39 -9.07
C GLU A 36 -2.13 -3.11 -7.75
N LYS A 37 -3.41 -3.27 -7.40
CA LYS A 37 -3.80 -3.83 -6.10
C LYS A 37 -4.05 -5.31 -6.21
N TYR A 38 -3.41 -6.08 -5.33
CA TYR A 38 -3.61 -7.52 -5.19
C TYR A 38 -4.88 -7.82 -4.41
N ASN A 39 -5.82 -8.50 -5.07
CA ASN A 39 -7.11 -8.87 -4.49
C ASN A 39 -7.13 -10.27 -3.84
N GLY A 40 -6.05 -11.04 -3.95
CA GLY A 40 -5.96 -12.41 -3.46
C GLY A 40 -6.25 -13.52 -4.48
N HIS A 41 -6.57 -13.17 -5.73
CA HIS A 41 -6.91 -14.13 -6.79
C HIS A 41 -5.81 -14.29 -7.84
N ASP A 42 -4.99 -13.25 -8.06
CA ASP A 42 -3.88 -13.27 -9.02
C ASP A 42 -2.65 -14.01 -8.47
N ASP A 43 -1.58 -14.15 -9.26
CA ASP A 43 -0.33 -14.76 -8.78
C ASP A 43 0.39 -13.84 -7.77
N PRO A 44 0.52 -14.24 -6.49
CA PRO A 44 1.17 -13.41 -5.47
C PRO A 44 2.66 -13.17 -5.76
N VAL A 45 3.36 -14.10 -6.43
CA VAL A 45 4.78 -13.94 -6.76
C VAL A 45 4.95 -12.90 -7.87
N ALA A 46 4.09 -12.93 -8.88
CA ALA A 46 4.07 -11.92 -9.94
C ALA A 46 3.76 -10.54 -9.37
N HIS A 47 2.77 -10.43 -8.45
CA HIS A 47 2.45 -9.18 -7.75
C HIS A 47 3.65 -8.62 -6.99
N LEU A 48 4.31 -9.44 -6.16
CA LEU A 48 5.49 -9.03 -5.40
C LEU A 48 6.62 -8.53 -6.32
N ARG A 49 6.87 -9.22 -7.43
CA ARG A 49 7.90 -8.81 -8.40
C ARG A 49 7.55 -7.46 -9.04
N HIS A 50 6.27 -7.26 -9.39
CA HIS A 50 5.82 -5.99 -9.97
C HIS A 50 5.95 -4.86 -8.95
N TYR A 51 5.44 -5.07 -7.74
CA TYR A 51 5.52 -4.13 -6.61
C TYR A 51 6.97 -3.70 -6.34
N TYR A 52 7.88 -4.66 -6.20
CA TYR A 52 9.30 -4.41 -5.95
C TYR A 52 9.95 -3.57 -7.05
N ASN A 53 9.73 -3.94 -8.32
CA ASN A 53 10.31 -3.23 -9.45
C ASN A 53 9.76 -1.80 -9.59
N HIS A 54 8.48 -1.61 -9.31
CA HIS A 54 7.82 -0.30 -9.39
C HIS A 54 8.37 0.67 -8.36
N LEU A 55 8.55 0.23 -7.11
CA LEU A 55 9.13 1.05 -6.04
C LEU A 55 10.62 1.30 -6.23
N ARG A 56 11.38 0.30 -6.69
CA ARG A 56 12.81 0.48 -7.01
C ARG A 56 13.00 1.52 -8.12
N GLY A 57 12.14 1.51 -9.13
CA GLY A 57 12.13 2.52 -10.21
C GLY A 57 11.86 3.94 -9.72
N ALA A 58 11.13 4.09 -8.61
CA ALA A 58 10.85 5.37 -7.96
C ALA A 58 11.93 5.82 -6.95
N GLY A 59 13.07 5.11 -6.88
CA GLY A 59 14.12 5.37 -5.88
C GLY A 59 13.78 4.88 -4.47
N GLY A 60 12.83 3.95 -4.36
CA GLY A 60 12.41 3.34 -3.10
C GLY A 60 13.51 2.50 -2.46
N LYS A 61 13.71 2.68 -1.15
CA LYS A 61 14.53 1.82 -0.29
C LYS A 61 13.68 0.65 0.25
N GLU A 62 14.34 -0.33 0.86
CA GLU A 62 13.66 -1.53 1.41
C GLU A 62 12.64 -1.18 2.49
N GLU A 63 12.90 -0.15 3.29
CA GLU A 63 11.97 0.34 4.30
C GLU A 63 10.70 0.93 3.68
N LEU A 64 10.79 1.51 2.48
CA LEU A 64 9.63 2.00 1.72
C LEU A 64 8.82 0.86 1.11
N LEU A 65 9.49 -0.22 0.71
CA LEU A 65 8.83 -1.45 0.25
C LEU A 65 8.01 -2.09 1.37
N MET A 66 8.49 -2.07 2.61
CA MET A 66 7.71 -2.59 3.73
C MET A 66 6.59 -1.63 4.14
N ALA A 67 6.87 -0.33 4.20
CA ALA A 67 5.91 0.68 4.62
C ALA A 67 4.67 0.80 3.72
N TYR A 68 4.83 0.56 2.41
CA TYR A 68 3.76 0.75 1.43
C TYR A 68 3.13 -0.53 0.92
N PHE A 69 3.49 -1.69 1.48
CA PHE A 69 2.99 -2.94 0.94
C PHE A 69 1.48 -3.08 1.13
N SER A 70 0.94 -2.62 2.26
CA SER A 70 -0.50 -2.61 2.55
C SER A 70 -1.33 -1.87 1.50
N GLU A 71 -0.80 -0.77 0.93
CA GLU A 71 -1.47 0.01 -0.12
C GLU A 71 -1.60 -0.75 -1.45
N SER A 72 -0.75 -1.76 -1.66
CA SER A 72 -0.79 -2.65 -2.82
C SER A 72 -1.78 -3.80 -2.68
N ILE A 73 -2.54 -3.88 -1.58
CA ILE A 73 -3.46 -4.99 -1.30
C ILE A 73 -4.91 -4.49 -1.26
N LEU A 74 -5.86 -5.34 -1.66
CA LEU A 74 -7.29 -5.04 -1.70
C LEU A 74 -8.11 -6.20 -1.14
N GLY A 75 -9.27 -5.86 -0.56
CA GLY A 75 -10.31 -6.84 -0.25
C GLY A 75 -9.89 -7.85 0.82
N LEU A 76 -10.17 -9.14 0.58
CA LEU A 76 -9.89 -10.21 1.54
C LEU A 76 -8.39 -10.37 1.82
N ALA A 77 -7.54 -10.11 0.83
CA ALA A 77 -6.09 -10.13 1.03
C ALA A 77 -5.63 -9.05 2.02
N SER A 78 -6.31 -7.89 2.06
CA SER A 78 -5.98 -6.84 3.02
C SER A 78 -6.30 -7.30 4.44
N LYS A 79 -7.44 -7.98 4.64
CA LYS A 79 -7.81 -8.56 5.93
C LYS A 79 -6.78 -9.58 6.42
N TRP A 80 -6.34 -10.48 5.54
CA TRP A 80 -5.28 -11.46 5.86
C TRP A 80 -3.96 -10.79 6.27
N PHE A 81 -3.63 -9.64 5.68
CA PHE A 81 -2.37 -8.95 5.96
C PHE A 81 -2.35 -8.24 7.32
N VAL A 82 -3.51 -7.84 7.85
CA VAL A 82 -3.62 -7.17 9.17
C VAL A 82 -4.02 -8.11 10.32
N ASP A 83 -4.49 -9.32 10.03
CA ASP A 83 -4.77 -10.37 11.04
C ASP A 83 -3.46 -11.02 11.54
#